data_AF-S7XR03-F1
#
_entry.id   AF-S7XR03-F1
#
_cell.length_a   1.000
_cell.length_b   1.000
_cell.length_c   1.000
_cell.angle_alpha   90.00
_cell.angle_beta   90.00
_cell.angle_gamma   90.00
#
_symmetry.space_group_name_H-M   'P 1'
#
loop_
_entity.id
_entity.type
_entity.pdbx_description
1 polymer ?
#
loop_
_entity_poly.entity_id
_entity_poly.type
_entity_poly.pdbx_seq_one_letter_code
_entity_poly.pdbx_strand_id
1 'polypeptide(L)'
;MFLFIQISFQVLIRKEIRDLTDNEWIEYKNGVLELRKRGMLDDIAKFHQELEKYAHNHDRFLPWHRMLLLFFEHRLQFVTKNNKITIPYWNWALDAEDPSNS
;
A
#
# COMPACT_ATOMS: atom_id res chain seq x y z
N MET A 1 41.51 4.10 -11.33
CA MET A 1 40.24 4.34 -12.05
C MET A 1 39.14 3.67 -11.24
N PHE A 2 38.40 4.43 -10.42
CA PHE A 2 37.32 3.90 -9.59
C PHE A 2 36.02 4.01 -10.38
N LEU A 3 35.37 2.86 -10.65
CA LEU A 3 34.01 2.80 -11.17
C LEU A 3 33.05 3.20 -10.05
N PHE A 4 32.54 4.43 -10.11
CA PHE A 4 31.38 4.80 -9.30
C PHE A 4 30.14 4.17 -9.94
N ILE A 5 29.64 3.09 -9.32
CA ILE A 5 28.32 2.55 -9.64
C ILE A 5 27.31 3.59 -9.16
N GLN A 6 26.66 4.27 -10.10
CA GLN A 6 25.50 5.11 -9.81
C GLN A 6 24.34 4.17 -9.46
N ILE A 7 24.15 3.89 -8.16
CA ILE A 7 22.96 3.20 -7.69
C ILE A 7 21.81 4.20 -7.80
N SER A 8 21.02 4.12 -8.86
CA SER A 8 19.78 4.89 -8.96
C SER A 8 18.75 4.27 -8.02
N PHE A 9 18.53 4.87 -6.86
CA PHE A 9 17.36 4.54 -6.04
C PHE A 9 16.13 5.16 -6.70
N GLN A 10 15.18 4.31 -7.11
CA GLN A 10 13.89 4.78 -7.56
C GLN A 10 13.04 5.13 -6.34
N VAL A 11 12.80 6.42 -6.13
CA VAL A 11 11.86 6.88 -5.11
C VAL A 11 10.44 6.66 -5.63
N LEU A 12 9.64 5.90 -4.88
CA LEU A 12 8.22 5.70 -5.14
C LEU A 12 7.41 6.72 -4.33
N ILE A 13 6.44 7.36 -4.98
CA ILE A 13 5.57 8.37 -4.35
C ILE A 13 4.18 7.75 -4.10
N ARG A 14 3.71 7.82 -2.86
CA ARG A 14 2.31 7.50 -2.51
C ARG A 14 1.50 8.77 -2.66
N LYS A 15 0.50 8.73 -3.53
CA LYS A 15 -0.39 9.87 -3.82
C LYS A 15 -1.62 9.85 -2.90
N GLU A 16 -2.21 11.02 -2.70
CA GLU A 16 -3.56 11.10 -2.17
C GLU A 16 -4.51 10.40 -3.16
N ILE A 17 -5.53 9.70 -2.68
CA ILE A 17 -6.40 8.89 -3.53
C ILE A 17 -7.10 9.71 -4.63
N ARG A 18 -7.44 10.98 -4.38
CA ARG A 18 -8.07 11.89 -5.35
C ARG A 18 -7.08 12.49 -6.35
N ASP A 19 -5.77 12.38 -6.09
CA ASP A 19 -4.71 12.80 -7.00
C ASP A 19 -4.29 11.68 -7.98
N LEU A 20 -4.89 10.48 -7.87
CA LEU A 20 -4.69 9.41 -8.83
C LEU A 20 -5.36 9.79 -10.16
N THR A 21 -4.64 9.55 -11.26
CA THR A 21 -5.27 9.57 -12.60
C THR A 21 -6.25 8.39 -12.73
N ASP A 22 -7.19 8.48 -13.69
CA ASP A 22 -8.13 7.38 -13.98
C ASP A 22 -7.41 6.04 -14.23
N ASN A 23 -6.27 6.08 -14.94
CA ASN A 23 -5.48 4.89 -15.22
C ASN A 23 -4.82 4.32 -13.95
N GLU A 24 -4.27 5.18 -13.08
CA GLU A 24 -3.69 4.75 -11.81
C GLU A 24 -4.76 4.13 -10.90
N TRP A 25 -5.96 4.73 -10.86
CA TRP A 25 -7.09 4.21 -10.09
C TRP A 25 -7.57 2.85 -10.61
N ILE A 26 -7.76 2.72 -11.92
CA ILE A 26 -8.14 1.46 -12.56
C ILE A 26 -7.09 0.37 -12.29
N GLU A 27 -5.81 0.70 -12.42
CA GLU A 27 -4.71 -0.24 -12.16
C GLU A 27 -4.68 -0.69 -10.69
N TYR A 28 -4.77 0.25 -9.75
CA TYR A 28 -4.84 -0.05 -8.31
C TYR A 28 -6.03 -0.95 -7.99
N LYS A 29 -7.23 -0.57 -8.42
CA LYS A 29 -8.46 -1.34 -8.19
C LYS A 29 -8.36 -2.75 -8.74
N ASN A 30 -7.89 -2.90 -9.98
CA ASN A 30 -7.71 -4.22 -10.60
C ASN A 30 -6.65 -5.05 -9.86
N GLY A 31 -5.56 -4.44 -9.40
CA GLY A 31 -4.55 -5.09 -8.57
C GLY A 31 -5.12 -5.62 -7.26
N VAL A 32 -5.92 -4.82 -6.55
CA VAL A 32 -6.58 -5.24 -5.30
C VAL A 32 -7.57 -6.40 -5.56
N LEU A 33 -8.36 -6.32 -6.64
CA LEU A 33 -9.28 -7.40 -7.03
C LEU A 33 -8.53 -8.70 -7.36
N GLU A 34 -7.37 -8.61 -8.00
CA GLU A 34 -6.54 -9.78 -8.29
C GLU A 34 -5.92 -10.38 -7.01
N LEU A 35 -5.49 -9.56 -6.06
CA LEU A 35 -5.05 -10.04 -4.74
C LEU A 35 -6.17 -10.80 -4.02
N ARG A 36 -7.38 -10.27 -4.05
CA ARG A 36 -8.56 -10.95 -3.50
C ARG A 36 -8.84 -12.27 -4.20
N LYS A 37 -8.84 -12.28 -5.54
CA LYS A 37 -9.07 -13.49 -6.34
C LYS A 37 -8.07 -14.61 -6.03
N ARG A 38 -6.83 -14.26 -5.68
CA ARG A 38 -5.76 -15.19 -5.30
C ARG A 38 -5.75 -15.58 -3.82
N GLY A 39 -6.67 -15.07 -3.00
CA GLY A 39 -6.69 -15.28 -1.55
C GLY A 39 -5.63 -14.49 -0.77
N MET A 40 -4.74 -13.75 -1.45
CA MET A 40 -3.64 -13.02 -0.81
C MET A 40 -4.14 -11.87 0.06
N LEU A 41 -5.27 -11.24 -0.31
CA LEU A 41 -5.88 -10.20 0.52
C LEU A 41 -6.40 -10.77 1.84
N ASP A 42 -7.01 -11.95 1.79
CA ASP A 42 -7.53 -12.64 2.97
C ASP A 42 -6.39 -13.11 3.89
N ASP A 43 -5.28 -13.59 3.31
CA ASP A 43 -4.07 -13.94 4.08
C ASP A 43 -3.47 -12.74 4.83
N ILE A 44 -3.43 -11.56 4.21
CA ILE A 44 -2.95 -10.32 4.85
C ILE A 44 -3.89 -9.94 6.01
N ALA A 45 -5.21 -10.01 5.78
CA ALA A 45 -6.20 -9.71 6.82
C ALA A 45 -6.10 -10.68 8.00
N LYS A 46 -5.95 -11.98 7.72
CA LYS A 46 -5.76 -13.02 8.73
C LYS A 46 -4.47 -12.81 9.52
N PHE A 47 -3.36 -12.47 8.85
CA PHE A 47 -2.09 -12.16 9.52
C PHE A 47 -2.23 -10.98 10.50
N HIS A 48 -2.95 -9.93 10.10
CA HIS A 48 -3.25 -8.81 11.00
C HIS A 48 -4.12 -9.24 12.20
N GLN A 49 -5.12 -10.09 11.98
CA GLN A 49 -5.99 -10.61 13.04
C GLN A 49 -5.21 -11.46 14.05
N GLU A 50 -4.38 -12.38 13.60
CA GLU A 50 -3.60 -13.29 14.46
C GLU A 50 -2.57 -12.54 15.32
N LEU A 51 -2.07 -11.40 14.83
CA LEU A 51 -1.08 -10.58 15.50
C LEU A 51 -1.64 -9.31 16.15
N GLU A 52 -2.96 -9.21 16.37
CA GLU A 52 -3.60 -8.00 16.90
C GLU A 52 -2.89 -7.42 18.15
N LYS A 53 -2.63 -8.28 19.14
CA LYS A 53 -1.93 -7.90 20.39
C LYS A 53 -0.46 -7.51 20.21
N TYR A 54 0.15 -7.92 19.11
CA TYR A 54 1.52 -7.59 18.73
C TYR A 54 1.61 -6.42 17.74
N ALA A 55 0.48 -6.02 17.16
CA ALA A 55 0.38 -4.91 16.23
C ALA A 55 -0.11 -3.62 16.92
N HIS A 56 -0.80 -3.70 18.06
CA HIS A 56 -1.50 -2.56 18.69
C HIS A 56 -1.09 -2.28 20.14
N ASN A 57 -1.32 -1.04 20.57
CA ASN A 57 -1.17 -0.60 21.98
C ASN A 57 0.25 -0.72 22.56
N HIS A 58 1.27 -0.57 21.71
CA HIS A 58 2.67 -0.57 22.08
C HIS A 58 3.54 0.18 21.06
N ASP A 59 4.80 0.41 21.39
CA ASP A 59 5.82 1.09 20.57
C ASP A 59 6.00 0.55 19.15
N ARG A 60 5.71 -0.74 18.93
CA ARG A 60 5.77 -1.37 17.61
C ARG A 60 4.62 -1.02 16.67
N PHE A 61 3.58 -0.30 17.12
CA PHE A 61 2.39 -0.02 16.32
C PHE A 61 2.74 0.59 14.96
N LEU A 62 3.49 1.69 14.96
CA LEU A 62 3.87 2.40 13.74
C LEU A 62 4.81 1.58 12.83
N PRO A 63 5.93 1.00 13.30
CA PRO A 63 6.80 0.21 12.43
C PRO A 63 6.14 -1.07 11.90
N TRP A 64 5.30 -1.74 12.70
CA TRP A 64 4.60 -2.95 12.26
C TRP A 64 3.60 -2.65 11.14
N HIS A 65 2.76 -1.62 11.29
CA HIS A 65 1.80 -1.23 10.26
C HIS A 65 2.50 -0.71 9.00
N ARG A 66 3.62 0.02 9.15
CA ARG A 66 4.43 0.42 7.99
C ARG A 66 4.93 -0.78 7.19
N MET A 67 5.38 -1.83 7.87
CA MET A 67 5.83 -3.07 7.21
C MET A 67 4.66 -3.82 6.55
N LEU A 68 3.50 -3.89 7.21
CA LEU A 68 2.29 -4.50 6.63
C LEU A 68 1.89 -3.80 5.33
N LEU A 69 1.89 -2.47 5.31
CA LEU A 69 1.59 -1.67 4.11
C LEU A 69 2.64 -1.86 3.00
N LEU A 70 3.93 -1.95 3.34
CA LEU A 70 4.98 -2.27 2.37
C LEU A 70 4.80 -3.68 1.78
N PHE A 71 4.45 -4.66 2.61
CA PHE A 71 4.15 -6.01 2.14
C PHE A 71 2.95 -6.02 1.19
N PHE A 72 1.88 -5.31 1.53
CA PHE A 72 0.71 -5.16 0.66
C PHE A 72 1.06 -4.50 -0.68
N GLU A 73 1.82 -3.41 -0.66
CA GLU A 73 2.32 -2.72 -1.86
C GLU A 73 3.18 -3.64 -2.74
N HIS A 74 4.07 -4.44 -2.16
CA HIS A 74 4.85 -5.44 -2.91
C HIS A 74 3.97 -6.54 -3.52
N ARG A 75 2.90 -6.96 -2.84
CA ARG A 75 1.93 -7.91 -3.40
C ARG A 75 1.18 -7.30 -4.57
N LEU A 76 0.79 -6.02 -4.49
CA LEU A 76 0.22 -5.28 -5.61
C LEU A 76 1.17 -5.26 -6.80
N GLN A 77 2.42 -4.83 -6.60
CA GLN A 77 3.46 -4.80 -7.65
C GLN A 77 3.65 -6.16 -8.32
N PHE A 78 3.60 -7.25 -7.53
CA PHE A 78 3.70 -8.62 -8.05
C PHE A 78 2.52 -9.00 -8.97
N VAL A 79 1.28 -8.72 -8.56
CA VAL A 79 0.11 -9.12 -9.36
C VAL A 79 -0.13 -8.21 -10.57
N THR A 80 0.21 -6.93 -10.48
CA THR A 80 0.10 -5.97 -11.59
C THR A 80 1.29 -6.06 -12.56
N LYS A 81 2.41 -6.68 -12.13
CA LYS A 81 3.70 -6.66 -12.84
C LYS A 81 4.24 -5.23 -13.06
N ASN A 82 3.82 -4.29 -12.21
CA ASN A 82 4.26 -2.91 -12.23
C ASN A 82 5.02 -2.61 -10.94
N ASN A 83 6.34 -2.50 -10.99
CA ASN A 83 7.16 -2.18 -9.81
C ASN A 83 7.10 -0.71 -9.37
N LYS A 84 6.33 0.13 -10.08
CA LYS A 84 6.15 1.56 -9.78
C LYS A 84 4.81 1.87 -9.13
N ILE A 85 3.86 0.91 -9.12
CA ILE A 85 2.59 1.12 -8.43
C ILE A 85 2.84 1.23 -6.92
N THR A 86 2.13 2.17 -6.31
CA THR A 86 2.14 2.41 -4.86
C THR A 86 0.73 2.34 -4.32
N ILE A 87 0.60 2.12 -3.02
CA ILE A 87 -0.70 2.28 -2.34
C ILE A 87 -1.02 3.78 -2.22
N PRO A 88 -2.26 4.21 -2.51
CA PRO A 88 -2.67 5.57 -2.21
C PRO A 88 -2.85 5.76 -0.69
N TYR A 89 -2.88 7.01 -0.25
CA TYR A 89 -3.34 7.37 1.08
C TYR A 89 -4.64 8.17 1.01
N TRP A 90 -5.40 8.13 2.10
CA TRP A 90 -6.62 8.89 2.25
C TRP A 90 -6.38 10.07 3.20
N ASN A 91 -6.46 11.30 2.66
CA ASN A 91 -6.48 12.51 3.48
C ASN A 91 -7.89 12.73 4.05
N TRP A 92 -8.15 12.10 5.19
CA TRP A 92 -9.42 12.11 5.91
C TRP A 92 -9.88 13.51 6.35
N ALA A 93 -8.97 14.49 6.45
CA ALA A 93 -9.34 15.85 6.83
C ALA A 93 -10.25 16.53 5.80
N LEU A 94 -10.17 16.11 4.52
CA LEU A 94 -10.98 16.68 3.44
C LEU A 94 -12.44 16.20 3.46
N ASP A 95 -12.73 15.03 4.05
CA ASP A 95 -14.09 14.48 4.16
C ASP A 95 -14.65 14.57 5.57
N ALA A 96 -13.99 15.30 6.48
CA ALA A 96 -14.36 15.32 7.90
C ALA A 96 -15.80 15.84 8.13
N GLU A 97 -16.33 16.65 7.21
CA GLU A 97 -17.71 17.18 7.26
C GLU A 97 -18.75 16.14 6.85
N ASP A 98 -18.44 15.26 5.89
CA ASP A 98 -19.33 14.18 5.44
C ASP A 98 -18.50 12.95 5.00
N PRO A 99 -18.03 12.12 5.95
CA PRO A 99 -17.21 10.95 5.64
C PRO A 99 -17.93 9.88 4.82
N SER A 100 -19.27 9.93 4.74
CA SER A 100 -20.05 8.98 3.95
C SER A 100 -19.99 9.27 2.45
N ASN A 101 -19.58 10.49 2.09
CA ASN A 101 -19.42 10.98 0.72
C ASN A 101 -17.94 11.17 0.34
N SER A 102 -17.02 10.44 0.99
CA SER A 102 -15.58 10.43 0.69
C SER A 102 -15.24 9.81 -0.66
#